data_AF-A0AAW5SF02-F1
#
_entry.id   AF-A0AAW5SF02-F1
#
_cell.length_a   1.000
_cell.length_b   1.000
_cell.length_c   1.000
_cell.angle_alpha   90.00
_cell.angle_beta   90.00
_cell.angle_gamma   90.00
#
_symmetry.space_group_name_H-M   'P 1'
#
loop_
_entity.id
_entity.type
_entity.pdbx_description
1 polymer ?
#
loop_
_entity_poly.entity_id
_entity_poly.type
_entity_poly.pdbx_seq_one_letter_code
_entity_poly.pdbx_strand_id
1 'polypeptide(L)'
;MGDGDSGIDDDDFMVEHAAWPDYTNRDNWTEDEAKYAAEFEAKREHQSNERNLRLHPLAERPFSEAWLRGVALFHDYAGIFDHSGKPTPESYRAWPPDVVSIKKHIDELSSSDAVFIAAMVSFFNGDAGGKLLRGLGASGLSDIAASLNKERRQILADLLVSYPGW
;
A
#
# COMPACT_ATOMS: atom_id res chain seq x y z
N MET A 1 7.81 -37.01 -29.81
CA MET A 1 7.09 -37.87 -28.85
C MET A 1 7.54 -37.44 -27.46
N GLY A 2 6.88 -36.59 -26.71
CA GLY A 2 5.63 -35.80 -26.75
C GLY A 2 5.62 -35.13 -25.37
N ASP A 3 5.63 -33.80 -25.30
CA ASP A 3 4.48 -32.91 -25.07
C ASP A 3 3.93 -32.93 -23.63
N GLY A 4 3.70 -31.72 -23.11
CA GLY A 4 3.18 -31.39 -21.78
C GLY A 4 4.02 -30.27 -21.17
N ASP A 5 4.02 -29.05 -21.71
CA ASP A 5 2.92 -28.07 -21.71
C ASP A 5 2.35 -27.80 -20.31
N SER A 6 2.73 -26.63 -19.77
CA SER A 6 1.93 -25.90 -18.79
C SER A 6 2.01 -24.43 -19.20
N GLY A 7 1.27 -24.11 -20.25
CA GLY A 7 0.90 -22.76 -20.62
C GLY A 7 0.48 -21.97 -19.39
N ILE A 8 1.10 -20.81 -19.26
CA ILE A 8 0.46 -19.66 -18.66
C ILE A 8 -0.71 -19.35 -19.60
N ASP A 9 -1.94 -19.48 -19.11
CA ASP A 9 -3.15 -19.09 -19.84
C ASP A 9 -3.12 -17.57 -20.08
N ASP A 10 -2.43 -17.15 -21.14
CA ASP A 10 -2.50 -15.82 -21.75
C ASP A 10 -3.76 -15.66 -22.63
N ASP A 11 -4.68 -16.63 -22.60
CA ASP A 11 -5.83 -16.79 -23.52
C ASP A 11 -7.20 -16.41 -22.91
N ASP A 12 -7.27 -15.40 -22.05
CA ASP A 12 -8.55 -14.73 -21.73
C ASP A 12 -8.59 -13.26 -22.20
N PHE A 13 -7.65 -12.90 -23.07
CA PHE A 13 -7.69 -11.67 -23.87
C PHE A 13 -8.31 -11.91 -25.26
N MET A 14 -9.34 -12.75 -25.33
CA MET A 14 -10.19 -12.82 -26.53
C MET A 14 -11.18 -11.66 -26.53
N VAL A 15 -10.64 -10.46 -26.76
CA VAL A 15 -11.44 -9.33 -27.22
C VAL A 15 -11.85 -9.64 -28.65
N GLU A 16 -13.12 -9.99 -28.81
CA GLU A 16 -13.80 -10.05 -30.10
C GLU A 16 -13.46 -8.76 -30.89
N HIS A 17 -12.88 -8.92 -32.09
CA HIS A 17 -12.39 -7.85 -32.96
C HIS A 17 -13.53 -6.94 -33.49
N ALA A 18 -14.22 -6.23 -32.62
CA ALA A 18 -14.88 -4.99 -33.00
C ALA A 18 -13.80 -3.92 -33.14
N ALA A 19 -13.71 -3.31 -34.33
CA ALA A 19 -12.79 -2.22 -34.60
C ALA A 19 -12.95 -1.13 -33.52
N TRP A 20 -11.90 -0.92 -32.72
CA TRP A 20 -11.88 0.09 -31.67
C TRP A 20 -12.06 1.47 -32.30
N PRO A 21 -13.00 2.31 -31.82
CA PRO A 21 -13.06 3.71 -32.21
C PRO A 21 -11.77 4.44 -31.80
N ASP A 22 -11.31 5.37 -32.63
CA ASP A 22 -10.17 6.22 -32.32
C ASP A 22 -10.48 7.09 -31.09
N TYR A 23 -9.81 6.80 -29.97
CA TYR A 23 -9.98 7.47 -28.67
C TYR A 23 -9.45 8.91 -28.64
N THR A 24 -8.80 9.37 -29.71
CA THR A 24 -8.13 10.68 -29.70
C THR A 24 -9.06 11.86 -29.97
N ASN A 25 -10.32 11.62 -30.37
CA ASN A 25 -11.29 12.70 -30.62
C ASN A 25 -12.71 12.36 -30.13
N ARG A 26 -13.00 12.63 -28.85
CA ARG A 26 -14.32 12.41 -28.22
C ARG A 26 -15.43 13.31 -28.79
N ASP A 27 -15.08 14.38 -29.51
CA ASP A 27 -16.06 15.34 -30.05
C ASP A 27 -16.82 14.80 -31.27
N ASN A 28 -16.40 13.66 -31.83
CA ASN A 28 -16.98 13.07 -33.03
C ASN A 28 -17.69 11.74 -32.77
N TRP A 29 -17.98 11.42 -31.51
CA TRP A 29 -18.66 10.19 -31.11
C TRP A 29 -20.17 10.32 -31.32
N THR A 30 -20.77 9.28 -31.87
CA THR A 30 -22.22 9.13 -31.88
C THR A 30 -22.74 8.89 -30.45
N GLU A 31 -24.03 9.18 -30.20
CA GLU A 31 -24.64 8.93 -28.87
C GLU A 31 -24.48 7.47 -28.43
N ASP A 32 -24.55 6.52 -29.36
CA ASP A 32 -24.37 5.09 -29.10
C ASP A 32 -22.91 4.74 -28.74
N GLU A 33 -21.92 5.34 -29.41
CA GLU A 33 -20.50 5.16 -29.09
C GLU A 33 -20.12 5.78 -27.73
N ALA A 34 -20.67 6.96 -27.42
CA ALA A 34 -20.47 7.61 -26.12
C ALA A 34 -21.09 6.80 -24.98
N LYS A 35 -22.28 6.24 -25.21
CA LYS A 35 -22.95 5.35 -24.25
C LYS A 35 -22.17 4.05 -24.05
N TYR A 36 -21.70 3.42 -25.13
CA TYR A 36 -20.89 2.20 -25.06
C TYR A 36 -19.56 2.44 -24.33
N ALA A 37 -18.88 3.55 -24.60
CA ALA A 37 -17.65 3.93 -23.90
C ALA A 37 -17.88 4.18 -22.41
N ALA A 38 -18.97 4.87 -22.04
CA ALA A 38 -19.33 5.09 -20.63
C ALA A 38 -19.68 3.79 -19.90
N GLU A 39 -20.43 2.89 -20.54
CA GLU A 39 -20.74 1.57 -19.99
C GLU A 39 -19.48 0.69 -19.85
N PHE A 40 -18.53 0.81 -20.78
CA PHE A 40 -17.25 0.09 -20.72
C PHE A 40 -16.32 0.65 -19.63
N GLU A 41 -16.22 1.97 -19.49
CA GLU A 41 -15.50 2.63 -18.41
C GLU A 41 -16.10 2.24 -17.05
N ALA A 42 -17.44 2.27 -16.90
CA ALA A 42 -18.13 1.85 -15.69
C ALA A 42 -17.91 0.37 -15.37
N LYS A 43 -17.92 -0.52 -16.37
CA LYS A 43 -17.58 -1.95 -16.19
C LYS A 43 -16.13 -2.15 -15.78
N ARG A 44 -15.18 -1.42 -16.39
CA ARG A 44 -13.77 -1.45 -15.98
C ARG A 44 -13.57 -0.95 -14.56
N GLU A 45 -14.23 0.14 -14.20
CA GLU A 45 -14.16 0.72 -12.85
C GLU A 45 -14.78 -0.22 -11.82
N HIS A 46 -15.95 -0.80 -12.11
CA HIS A 46 -16.59 -1.81 -11.27
C HIS A 46 -15.71 -3.05 -11.10
N GLN A 47 -15.10 -3.57 -12.17
CA GLN A 47 -14.24 -4.75 -12.13
C GLN A 47 -12.90 -4.47 -11.41
N SER A 48 -12.36 -3.25 -11.57
CA SER A 48 -11.21 -2.76 -10.80
C SER A 48 -11.55 -2.63 -9.31
N ASN A 49 -12.72 -2.09 -8.98
CA ASN A 49 -13.20 -1.94 -7.61
C ASN A 49 -13.44 -3.29 -6.93
N GLU A 50 -14.11 -4.23 -7.61
CA GLU A 50 -14.30 -5.61 -7.15
C GLU A 50 -12.96 -6.33 -6.92
N ARG A 51 -11.99 -6.15 -7.83
CA ARG A 51 -10.64 -6.70 -7.67
C ARG A 51 -9.92 -6.06 -6.48
N ASN A 52 -10.06 -4.75 -6.27
CA ASN A 52 -9.50 -4.05 -5.11
C ASN A 52 -10.14 -4.51 -3.80
N LEU A 53 -11.47 -4.71 -3.75
CA LEU A 53 -12.20 -5.26 -2.60
C LEU A 53 -11.76 -6.68 -2.24
N ARG A 54 -11.41 -7.50 -3.25
CA ARG A 54 -10.86 -8.85 -3.04
C ARG A 54 -9.42 -8.86 -2.55
N LEU A 55 -8.60 -7.90 -2.99
CA LEU A 55 -7.19 -7.78 -2.59
C LEU A 55 -7.02 -7.03 -1.26
N HIS A 56 -7.98 -6.17 -0.92
CA HIS A 56 -8.02 -5.35 0.30
C HIS A 56 -9.44 -5.37 0.87
N PRO A 57 -9.71 -6.27 1.84
CA PRO A 57 -10.98 -6.26 2.55
C PRO A 57 -11.24 -4.88 3.13
N LEU A 58 -12.50 -4.40 3.12
CA LEU A 58 -12.90 -3.13 3.75
C LEU A 58 -12.39 -3.02 5.21
N ALA A 59 -12.19 -4.15 5.89
CA ALA A 59 -11.63 -4.25 7.23
C ALA A 59 -10.19 -3.71 7.35
N GLU A 60 -9.39 -3.69 6.29
CA GLU A 60 -8.00 -3.18 6.29
C GLU A 60 -7.93 -1.65 6.08
N ARG A 61 -9.05 -0.99 5.73
CA ARG A 61 -9.05 0.46 5.45
C ARG A 61 -8.60 1.32 6.63
N PRO A 62 -9.11 1.12 7.87
CA PRO A 62 -8.68 1.95 9.00
C PRO A 62 -7.19 1.81 9.29
N PHE A 63 -6.63 0.61 9.09
CA PHE A 63 -5.19 0.37 9.21
C PHE A 63 -4.40 1.08 8.11
N SER A 64 -4.87 1.00 6.88
CA SER A 64 -4.22 1.66 5.74
C SER A 64 -4.23 3.18 5.88
N GLU A 65 -5.34 3.77 6.34
CA GLU A 65 -5.42 5.20 6.64
C GLU A 65 -4.45 5.63 7.75
N ALA A 66 -4.34 4.85 8.83
CA ALA A 66 -3.38 5.12 9.89
C ALA A 66 -1.92 4.95 9.40
N TRP A 67 -1.64 3.92 8.60
CA TRP A 67 -0.33 3.68 8.02
C TRP A 67 0.13 4.83 7.13
N LEU A 68 -0.72 5.23 6.18
CA LEU A 68 -0.42 6.32 5.24
C LEU A 68 -0.22 7.65 5.95
N ARG A 69 -1.00 7.94 7.01
CA ARG A 69 -0.73 9.10 7.87
C ARG A 69 0.65 9.03 8.51
N GLY A 70 1.07 7.86 8.99
CA GLY A 70 2.41 7.65 9.53
C GLY A 70 3.51 7.86 8.50
N VAL A 71 3.36 7.30 7.29
CA VAL A 71 4.30 7.46 6.18
C VAL A 71 4.42 8.94 5.77
N ALA A 72 3.30 9.67 5.72
CA ALA A 72 3.28 11.08 5.34
C ALA A 72 4.08 12.00 6.28
N LEU A 73 4.34 11.58 7.53
CA LEU A 73 5.19 12.34 8.45
C LEU A 73 6.66 12.36 8.04
N PHE A 74 7.08 11.50 7.11
CA PHE A 74 8.47 11.32 6.71
C PHE A 74 8.73 11.73 5.25
N HIS A 75 8.15 12.85 4.82
CA HIS A 75 8.36 13.38 3.47
C HIS A 75 9.85 13.56 3.12
N ASP A 76 10.67 14.00 4.09
CA ASP A 76 12.13 14.15 3.92
C ASP A 76 12.87 12.81 3.78
N TYR A 77 12.21 11.70 4.11
CA TYR A 77 12.74 10.35 4.04
C TYR A 77 11.87 9.45 3.16
N ALA A 78 11.33 10.00 2.06
CA ALA A 78 10.49 9.25 1.12
C ALA A 78 11.14 7.94 0.62
N GLY A 79 12.48 7.79 0.71
CA GLY A 79 13.21 6.55 0.41
C GLY A 79 13.28 5.52 1.54
N ILE A 80 12.58 5.71 2.66
CA ILE A 80 12.45 4.74 3.77
C ILE A 80 11.32 3.73 3.53
N PHE A 81 10.31 4.11 2.74
CA PHE A 81 9.24 3.21 2.32
C PHE A 81 9.40 2.94 0.83
N ASP A 82 9.31 1.68 0.44
CA ASP A 82 9.41 1.29 -0.96
C ASP A 82 8.08 1.56 -1.67
N HIS A 83 8.14 2.26 -2.81
CA HIS A 83 6.99 2.62 -3.63
C HIS A 83 6.79 1.65 -4.82
N SER A 84 7.60 0.59 -4.90
CA SER A 84 7.68 -0.28 -6.07
C SER A 84 6.55 -1.32 -6.18
N GLY A 85 5.81 -1.58 -5.10
CA GLY A 85 4.73 -2.56 -5.07
C GLY A 85 3.39 -1.98 -5.52
N LYS A 86 2.73 -2.58 -6.52
CA LYS A 86 1.35 -2.20 -6.92
C LYS A 86 0.26 -2.96 -6.14
N PRO A 87 -0.14 -2.42 -4.99
CA PRO A 87 -1.53 -2.25 -4.60
C PRO A 87 -1.95 -0.77 -4.76
N THR A 88 -3.25 -0.48 -4.70
CA THR A 88 -3.77 0.89 -4.83
C THR A 88 -3.09 1.84 -3.84
N PRO A 89 -2.89 3.13 -4.18
CA PRO A 89 -2.23 4.13 -3.31
C PRO A 89 -2.80 4.21 -1.89
N GLU A 90 -4.03 3.75 -1.71
CA GLU A 90 -4.81 3.75 -0.47
C GLU A 90 -4.56 2.53 0.44
N SER A 91 -3.69 1.58 0.05
CA SER A 91 -3.38 0.39 0.86
C SER A 91 -2.00 0.48 1.52
N TYR A 92 -1.90 0.10 2.80
CA TYR A 92 -0.60 0.02 3.50
C TYR A 92 0.40 -0.93 2.81
N ARG A 93 -0.10 -1.95 2.11
CA ARG A 93 0.71 -2.94 1.40
C ARG A 93 1.45 -2.33 0.21
N ALA A 94 1.01 -1.16 -0.27
CA ALA A 94 1.68 -0.41 -1.34
C ALA A 94 2.87 0.41 -0.83
N TRP A 95 3.00 0.47 0.49
CA TRP A 95 4.01 1.26 1.19
C TRP A 95 4.76 0.40 2.20
N PRO A 96 5.34 -0.75 1.80
CA PRO A 96 6.13 -1.57 2.71
C PRO A 96 7.37 -0.79 3.18
N PRO A 97 7.81 -0.98 4.42
CA PRO A 97 9.06 -0.38 4.89
C PRO A 97 10.27 -1.03 4.21
N ASP A 98 11.18 -0.22 3.67
CA ASP A 98 12.50 -0.69 3.24
C ASP A 98 13.39 -0.85 4.49
N VAL A 99 13.29 -2.02 5.11
CA VAL A 99 14.03 -2.35 6.34
C VAL A 99 15.56 -2.24 6.16
N VAL A 100 16.08 -2.43 4.94
CA VAL A 100 17.52 -2.33 4.68
C VAL A 100 17.95 -0.87 4.70
N SER A 101 17.24 -0.01 3.98
CA SER A 101 17.47 1.45 3.98
C SER A 101 17.28 2.03 5.39
N ILE A 102 16.20 1.65 6.08
CA ILE A 102 15.93 2.07 7.47
C ILE A 102 17.11 1.75 8.36
N LYS A 103 17.57 0.51 8.41
CA LYS A 103 18.70 0.11 9.27
C LYS A 103 19.97 0.91 9.02
N LYS A 104 20.20 1.31 7.78
CA LYS A 104 21.40 2.07 7.40
C LYS A 104 21.33 3.53 7.86
N HIS A 105 20.13 4.12 7.86
CA HIS A 105 19.93 5.55 8.09
C HIS A 105 19.28 5.88 9.44
N ILE A 106 18.84 4.88 10.21
CA ILE A 106 18.09 5.11 11.45
C ILE A 106 18.88 5.89 12.52
N ASP A 107 20.20 5.75 12.53
CA ASP A 107 21.09 6.47 13.45
C ASP A 107 21.29 7.95 13.06
N GLU A 108 20.94 8.33 11.83
CA GLU A 108 20.98 9.71 11.32
C GLU A 108 19.70 10.49 11.70
N LEU A 109 18.67 9.78 12.15
CA LEU A 109 17.38 10.34 12.54
C LEU A 109 17.40 10.88 13.97
N SER A 110 16.45 11.76 14.29
CA SER A 110 16.20 12.09 15.69
C SER A 110 15.75 10.84 16.46
N SER A 111 16.05 10.78 17.76
CA SER A 111 15.63 9.64 18.60
C SER A 111 14.11 9.39 18.55
N SER A 112 13.30 10.45 18.45
CA SER A 112 11.84 10.33 18.32
C SER A 112 11.42 9.74 16.97
N ASP A 113 12.07 10.14 15.88
CA ASP A 113 11.79 9.62 14.53
C ASP A 113 12.20 8.16 14.41
N ALA A 114 13.40 7.82 14.87
CA ALA A 114 13.93 6.47 14.88
C ALA A 114 12.98 5.50 15.61
N VAL A 115 12.52 5.87 16.82
CA VAL A 115 11.59 5.03 17.59
C VAL A 115 10.24 4.90 16.91
N PHE A 116 9.72 5.99 16.32
CA PHE A 116 8.45 5.93 15.60
C PHE A 116 8.50 5.01 14.38
N ILE A 117 9.55 5.14 13.55
CA ILE A 117 9.74 4.30 12.36
C ILE A 117 9.92 2.84 12.79
N ALA A 118 10.75 2.56 13.79
CA ALA A 118 10.91 1.20 14.32
C ALA A 118 9.58 0.61 14.83
N ALA A 119 8.73 1.43 15.46
CA ALA A 119 7.39 1.02 15.88
C ALA A 119 6.47 0.73 14.67
N MET A 120 6.47 1.59 13.64
CA MET A 120 5.72 1.32 12.40
C MET A 120 6.19 0.03 11.72
N VAL A 121 7.50 -0.18 11.59
CA VAL A 121 8.07 -1.43 11.05
C VAL A 121 7.58 -2.63 11.85
N SER A 122 7.38 -2.51 13.17
CA SER A 122 6.89 -3.62 14.00
C SER A 122 5.47 -4.05 13.67
N PHE A 123 4.62 -3.14 13.19
CA PHE A 123 3.27 -3.48 12.72
C PHE A 123 3.26 -4.16 11.34
N PHE A 124 4.34 -4.04 10.57
CA PHE A 124 4.49 -4.70 9.26
C PHE A 124 5.33 -5.99 9.34
N ASN A 125 6.35 -6.00 10.20
CA ASN A 125 7.25 -7.12 10.48
C ASN A 125 7.72 -7.03 11.94
N GLY A 126 7.07 -7.81 12.81
CA GLY A 126 7.34 -7.80 14.26
C GLY A 126 8.78 -8.16 14.65
N ASP A 127 9.46 -9.03 13.90
CA ASP A 127 10.86 -9.39 14.20
C ASP A 127 11.82 -8.26 13.85
N ALA A 128 11.70 -7.69 12.65
CA ALA A 128 12.54 -6.59 12.20
C ALA A 128 12.34 -5.34 13.07
N GLY A 129 11.08 -4.94 13.29
CA GLY A 129 10.75 -3.77 14.09
C GLY A 129 11.14 -3.94 15.57
N GLY A 130 10.91 -5.13 16.14
CA GLY A 130 11.34 -5.44 17.50
C GLY A 130 12.86 -5.38 17.69
N LYS A 131 13.65 -5.80 16.69
CA LYS A 131 15.11 -5.65 16.72
C LYS A 131 15.54 -4.20 16.67
N LEU A 132 14.90 -3.38 15.83
CA LEU A 132 15.16 -1.94 15.75
C LEU A 132 14.86 -1.24 17.07
N LEU A 133 13.67 -1.48 17.66
CA LEU A 133 13.27 -0.89 18.93
C LEU A 133 14.23 -1.22 20.07
N ARG A 134 14.66 -2.48 20.18
CA ARG A 134 15.67 -2.89 21.17
C ARG A 134 17.01 -2.20 20.95
N GLY A 135 17.44 -2.04 19.70
CA GLY A 135 18.67 -1.31 19.35
C GLY A 135 18.63 0.15 19.78
N LEU A 136 17.43 0.76 19.75
CA LEU A 136 17.18 2.14 20.20
C LEU A 136 16.94 2.27 21.71
N GLY A 137 17.03 1.16 22.47
CA GLY A 137 16.80 1.15 23.92
C GLY A 137 15.32 1.17 24.35
N ALA A 138 14.37 1.08 23.41
CA ALA A 138 12.94 0.98 23.73
C ALA A 138 12.61 -0.44 24.20
N SER A 139 12.45 -0.61 25.51
CA SER A 139 12.26 -1.92 26.14
C SER A 139 10.79 -2.24 26.40
N GLY A 140 9.91 -1.24 26.37
CA GLY A 140 8.46 -1.42 26.50
C GLY A 140 7.62 -0.27 25.96
N LEU A 141 6.30 -0.40 26.08
CA LEU A 141 5.33 0.58 25.60
C LEU A 141 5.50 1.96 26.23
N SER A 142 5.96 2.04 27.49
CA SER A 142 6.25 3.31 28.16
C SER A 142 7.37 4.08 27.47
N ASP A 143 8.42 3.38 27.04
CA ASP A 143 9.60 3.99 26.42
C ASP A 143 9.25 4.52 25.03
N ILE A 144 8.44 3.76 24.29
CA ILE A 144 7.89 4.18 23.00
C ILE A 144 6.97 5.38 23.20
N ALA A 145 6.05 5.35 24.16
CA ALA A 145 5.12 6.47 24.36
C ALA A 145 5.82 7.76 24.83
N ALA A 146 6.88 7.63 25.62
CA ALA A 146 7.66 8.75 26.15
C ALA A 146 8.50 9.46 25.07
N SER A 147 8.99 8.72 24.07
CA SER A 147 9.81 9.29 22.98
C SER A 147 8.98 9.96 21.89
N LEU A 148 7.65 9.86 21.91
CA LEU A 148 6.76 10.33 20.85
C LEU A 148 5.95 11.57 21.25
N ASN A 149 5.54 12.35 20.24
CA ASN A 149 4.56 13.41 20.43
C ASN A 149 3.11 12.84 20.38
N LYS A 150 2.10 13.70 20.59
CA LYS A 150 0.70 13.28 20.64
C LYS A 150 0.22 12.69 19.31
N GLU A 151 0.59 13.30 18.19
CA GLU A 151 0.18 12.87 16.85
C GLU A 151 0.70 11.47 16.53
N ARG A 152 1.99 11.22 16.78
CA ARG A 152 2.62 9.91 16.59
C ARG A 152 2.02 8.84 17.49
N ARG A 153 1.75 9.15 18.76
CA ARG A 153 1.03 8.23 19.65
C ARG A 153 -0.36 7.88 19.12
N GLN A 154 -1.07 8.85 18.56
CA GLN A 154 -2.40 8.60 17.98
C GLN A 154 -2.29 7.65 16.78
N ILE A 155 -1.33 7.86 15.88
CA ILE A 155 -1.12 6.97 14.74
C ILE A 155 -0.81 5.54 15.18
N LEU A 156 0.09 5.35 16.16
CA LEU A 156 0.39 4.01 16.67
C LEU A 156 -0.82 3.36 17.38
N ALA A 157 -1.64 4.16 18.08
CA ALA A 157 -2.87 3.68 18.70
C ALA A 157 -3.89 3.24 17.64
N ASP A 158 -4.06 4.04 16.58
CA ASP A 158 -4.96 3.73 15.47
C ASP A 158 -4.51 2.45 14.75
N LEU A 159 -3.20 2.29 14.49
CA LEU A 159 -2.61 1.06 13.94
C LEU A 159 -2.87 -0.16 14.83
N LEU A 160 -2.76 -0.01 16.15
CA LEU A 160 -3.02 -1.09 17.11
C LEU A 160 -4.48 -1.51 17.13
N VAL A 161 -5.41 -0.56 17.15
CA VAL A 161 -6.87 -0.83 17.20
C VAL A 161 -7.38 -1.40 15.89
N SER A 162 -6.80 -0.98 14.77
CA SER A 162 -7.17 -1.43 13.43
C SER A 162 -6.37 -2.62 12.91
N TYR A 163 -5.52 -3.20 13.77
CA TYR A 163 -4.54 -4.21 13.37
C TYR A 163 -5.22 -5.42 12.68
N PRO A 164 -4.99 -5.65 11.37
CA PRO A 164 -5.75 -6.64 10.60
C PRO A 164 -5.29 -8.08 10.84
N GLY A 165 -4.17 -8.29 11.55
CA GLY A 165 -3.56 -9.60 11.70
C GLY A 165 -2.54 -9.93 10.60
N TRP A 166 -1.88 -11.07 10.76
CA TRP A 166 -1.06 -11.73 9.72
C TRP A 166 -1.73 -13.04 9.34
#